data_AF-A0A7V4PM47-F1
#
_entry.id   AF-A0A7V4PM47-F1
#
_cell.length_a   1.000
_cell.length_b   1.000
_cell.length_c   1.000
_cell.angle_alpha   90.00
_cell.angle_beta   90.00
_cell.angle_gamma   90.00
#
_symmetry.space_group_name_H-M   'P 1'
#
loop_
_entity.id
_entity.type
_entity.pdbx_description
1 polymer ?
#
loop_
_entity_poly.entity_id
_entity_poly.type
_entity_poly.pdbx_seq_one_letter_code
_entity_poly.pdbx_strand_id
1 'polypeptide(L)'
;MNNNKGKILKERRFECQRCGTCCNQKVVIYPTHKEIQQLAQYFDLSESAFALRYLQEIYDPDKEVYLIAFKTNQPDNPLQGCIFCQDRVCVIYNSPRTDLCHVFPWNHFDLEKEEWEESFISEDGGFWCPGIGKGPLWDLEEIQRLKEEHPNVGKNAKPHFHQAPSSLFKGIDAPRPSNLILTLSEERILHKLRSIPISRKKKVEELLDFFYHGGHKPL
;
A
#
# COMPACT_ATOMS: atom_id res chain seq x y z
N MET A 1 38.63 -8.41 -4.57
CA MET A 1 37.44 -8.31 -3.70
C MET A 1 36.14 -8.72 -4.42
N ASN A 2 36.16 -9.66 -5.38
CA ASN A 2 35.03 -9.88 -6.31
C ASN A 2 34.15 -11.13 -6.06
N ASN A 3 34.43 -11.95 -5.03
CA ASN A 3 33.69 -13.21 -4.84
C ASN A 3 32.40 -13.08 -4.00
N ASN A 4 32.16 -11.94 -3.34
CA ASN A 4 30.99 -11.79 -2.46
C ASN A 4 29.75 -11.24 -3.19
N LYS A 5 29.92 -10.41 -4.23
CA LYS A 5 28.78 -9.84 -4.98
C LYS A 5 27.97 -10.93 -5.70
N GLY A 6 28.63 -11.88 -6.36
CA GLY A 6 27.95 -12.98 -7.07
C GLY A 6 27.18 -13.95 -6.16
N LYS A 7 27.55 -14.05 -4.87
CA LYS A 7 26.86 -14.89 -3.89
C LYS A 7 25.60 -14.20 -3.33
N ILE A 8 25.65 -12.88 -3.17
CA ILE A 8 24.51 -12.08 -2.69
C ILE A 8 23.39 -12.08 -3.72
N LEU A 9 23.72 -11.94 -5.02
CA LEU A 9 22.72 -11.90 -6.10
C LEU A 9 21.77 -13.10 -6.13
N LYS A 10 22.19 -14.27 -5.62
CA LYS A 10 21.42 -15.51 -5.63
C LYS A 10 20.69 -15.81 -4.31
N GLU A 11 20.68 -14.88 -3.36
CA GLU A 11 20.03 -15.08 -2.06
C GLU A 11 18.52 -15.26 -2.21
N ARG A 12 17.98 -16.37 -1.68
CA ARG A 12 16.55 -16.73 -1.75
C ARG A 12 15.91 -16.91 -0.37
N ARG A 13 16.60 -16.52 0.70
CA ARG A 13 15.99 -16.42 2.02
C ARG A 13 15.22 -15.13 2.14
N PHE A 14 13.97 -15.20 2.58
CA PHE A 14 13.19 -14.00 2.85
C PHE A 14 12.18 -14.18 3.98
N GLU A 15 12.11 -13.16 4.84
CA GLU A 15 11.05 -12.98 5.82
C GLU A 15 10.77 -11.49 6.05
N CYS A 16 9.49 -11.10 6.04
CA CYS A 16 9.10 -9.71 6.30
C CYS A 16 9.37 -9.33 7.76
N GLN A 17 10.34 -8.45 7.97
CA GLN A 17 10.79 -8.00 9.28
C GLN A 17 9.90 -6.92 9.94
N ARG A 18 8.72 -6.63 9.36
CA ARG A 18 7.80 -5.56 9.84
C ARG A 18 8.49 -4.20 9.98
N CYS A 19 9.46 -3.94 9.12
CA CYS A 19 10.29 -2.73 9.18
C CYS A 19 9.64 -1.50 8.54
N GLY A 20 8.54 -1.68 7.80
CA GLY A 20 7.86 -0.61 7.07
C GLY A 20 8.58 -0.12 5.81
N THR A 21 9.75 -0.67 5.49
CA THR A 21 10.61 -0.23 4.38
C THR A 21 9.90 -0.32 3.02
N CYS A 22 9.28 -1.46 2.69
CA CYS A 22 8.44 -1.62 1.48
C CYS A 22 7.11 -0.88 1.56
N CYS A 23 6.52 -0.78 2.75
CA CYS A 23 5.23 -0.11 2.94
C CYS A 23 5.29 1.41 2.75
N ASN A 24 6.48 2.02 2.77
CA ASN A 24 6.68 3.46 2.61
C ASN A 24 7.27 3.85 1.24
N GLN A 25 7.37 2.90 0.31
CA GLN A 25 7.88 3.14 -1.05
C GLN A 25 6.88 3.93 -1.91
N LYS A 26 7.40 4.54 -2.98
CA LYS A 26 6.59 5.21 -4.00
C LYS A 26 5.99 4.19 -4.96
N VAL A 27 4.98 3.47 -4.47
CA VAL A 27 4.29 2.44 -5.23
C VAL A 27 2.79 2.68 -5.11
N VAL A 28 2.14 2.80 -6.27
CA VAL A 28 0.69 2.73 -6.36
C VAL A 28 0.29 1.25 -6.29
N ILE A 29 -0.57 0.92 -5.33
CA ILE A 29 -1.06 -0.44 -5.15
C ILE A 29 -2.48 -0.51 -5.72
N TYR A 30 -2.64 -1.25 -6.81
CA TYR A 30 -3.93 -1.47 -7.45
C TYR A 30 -4.58 -2.73 -6.88
N PRO A 31 -5.71 -2.61 -6.17
CA PRO A 31 -6.40 -3.77 -5.64
C PRO A 31 -7.12 -4.56 -6.73
N THR A 32 -7.15 -5.87 -6.57
CA THR A 32 -8.14 -6.75 -7.20
C THR A 32 -9.47 -6.67 -6.47
N HIS A 33 -10.55 -7.08 -7.14
CA HIS A 33 -11.86 -7.21 -6.49
C HIS A 33 -11.82 -8.17 -5.30
N LYS A 34 -11.05 -9.27 -5.41
CA LYS A 34 -10.89 -10.27 -4.35
C LYS A 34 -10.22 -9.67 -3.11
N GLU A 35 -9.17 -8.86 -3.28
CA GLU A 35 -8.54 -8.15 -2.17
C GLU A 35 -9.50 -7.19 -1.48
N ILE A 36 -10.30 -6.44 -2.25
CA ILE A 36 -11.33 -5.54 -1.70
C ILE A 36 -12.30 -6.33 -0.84
N GLN A 37 -12.81 -7.46 -1.32
CA GLN A 37 -13.74 -8.30 -0.57
C GLN A 37 -13.13 -8.84 0.72
N GLN A 38 -11.92 -9.40 0.63
CA GLN A 38 -11.22 -9.99 1.77
C GLN A 38 -10.87 -8.96 2.84
N LEU A 39 -10.39 -7.79 2.42
CA LEU A 39 -10.05 -6.70 3.34
C LEU A 39 -11.30 -6.04 3.92
N ALA A 40 -12.36 -5.85 3.13
CA ALA A 40 -13.64 -5.36 3.64
C ALA A 40 -14.19 -6.30 4.73
N GLN A 41 -14.19 -7.61 4.48
CA GLN A 41 -14.58 -8.61 5.49
C GLN A 41 -13.67 -8.57 6.72
N TYR A 42 -12.36 -8.45 6.55
CA TYR A 42 -11.41 -8.36 7.68
C TYR A 42 -11.67 -7.13 8.57
N PHE A 43 -12.05 -6.00 7.98
CA PHE A 43 -12.40 -4.78 8.72
C PHE A 43 -13.84 -4.72 9.20
N ASP A 44 -14.65 -5.77 8.96
CA ASP A 44 -16.09 -5.77 9.23
C ASP A 44 -16.84 -4.61 8.55
N LEU A 45 -16.51 -4.37 7.29
CA LEU A 45 -17.08 -3.33 6.44
C LEU A 45 -17.80 -3.92 5.23
N SER A 46 -18.80 -3.21 4.73
CA SER A 46 -19.28 -3.44 3.36
C SER A 46 -18.21 -3.05 2.34
N GLU A 47 -18.23 -3.65 1.16
CA GLU A 47 -17.31 -3.28 0.08
C GLU A 47 -17.41 -1.78 -0.28
N SER A 48 -18.62 -1.19 -0.23
CA SER A 48 -18.81 0.24 -0.47
C SER A 48 -18.19 1.11 0.63
N ALA A 49 -18.33 0.73 1.89
CA ALA A 49 -17.69 1.42 3.01
C ALA A 49 -16.16 1.32 2.93
N PHE A 50 -15.66 0.13 2.58
CA PHE A 50 -14.24 -0.10 2.35
C PHE A 50 -13.70 0.76 1.20
N ALA A 51 -14.41 0.82 0.07
CA ALA A 51 -14.03 1.62 -1.07
C ALA A 51 -13.88 3.11 -0.72
N LEU A 52 -14.89 3.68 -0.04
CA LEU A 52 -14.85 5.09 0.38
C LEU A 52 -13.69 5.39 1.33
N ARG A 53 -13.36 4.44 2.22
CA ARG A 53 -12.32 4.64 3.24
C ARG A 53 -10.92 4.41 2.70
N TYR A 54 -10.69 3.36 1.93
CA TYR A 54 -9.35 2.86 1.60
C TYR A 54 -8.97 2.99 0.12
N LEU A 55 -9.89 3.33 -0.79
CA LEU A 55 -9.62 3.42 -2.23
C LEU A 55 -9.66 4.87 -2.74
N GLN A 56 -8.95 5.11 -3.83
CA GLN A 56 -8.91 6.37 -4.56
C GLN A 56 -8.87 6.12 -6.07
N GLU A 57 -9.34 7.09 -6.83
CA GLU A 57 -9.16 7.12 -8.29
C GLU A 57 -7.83 7.83 -8.61
N ILE A 58 -7.02 7.24 -9.47
CA ILE A 58 -5.77 7.82 -9.98
C ILE A 58 -5.84 7.84 -11.50
N TYR A 59 -5.52 8.98 -12.10
CA TYR A 59 -5.45 9.11 -13.55
C TYR A 59 -4.12 8.55 -14.07
N ASP A 60 -4.20 7.61 -15.00
CA ASP A 60 -3.06 7.09 -15.75
C ASP A 60 -2.96 7.86 -17.08
N PRO A 61 -1.99 8.79 -17.21
CA PRO A 61 -1.87 9.63 -18.40
C PRO A 61 -1.44 8.85 -19.65
N ASP A 62 -0.72 7.74 -19.49
CA ASP A 62 -0.24 6.93 -20.62
C ASP A 62 -1.39 6.16 -21.29
N LYS A 63 -2.42 5.82 -20.50
CA LYS A 63 -3.61 5.09 -20.97
C LYS A 63 -4.84 5.98 -21.13
N GLU A 64 -4.77 7.23 -20.71
CA GLU A 64 -5.88 8.19 -20.68
C GLU A 64 -7.12 7.66 -19.92
N VAL A 65 -6.92 6.92 -18.83
CA VAL A 65 -8.01 6.33 -18.01
C VAL A 65 -7.83 6.57 -16.52
N TYR A 66 -8.94 6.52 -15.78
CA TYR A 66 -8.91 6.45 -14.31
C TYR A 66 -8.81 5.00 -13.85
N LEU A 67 -7.92 4.75 -12.91
CA LEU A 67 -7.71 3.46 -12.25
C LEU A 67 -8.07 3.57 -10.77
N ILE A 68 -8.50 2.45 -10.19
CA ILE A 68 -8.73 2.34 -8.74
C ILE A 68 -7.45 1.85 -8.06
N ALA A 69 -7.01 2.57 -7.04
CA ALA A 69 -5.86 2.23 -6.22
C ALA A 69 -6.20 2.32 -4.74
N PHE A 70 -5.40 1.67 -3.88
CA PHE A 70 -5.40 1.99 -2.46
C PHE A 70 -4.97 3.44 -2.24
N LYS A 71 -5.56 4.07 -1.23
CA LYS A 71 -5.05 5.33 -0.66
C LYS A 71 -3.65 5.13 -0.11
N THR A 72 -2.98 6.23 0.19
CA THR A 72 -1.69 6.22 0.87
C THR A 72 -1.80 6.80 2.27
N ASN A 73 -0.80 6.52 3.10
CA ASN A 73 -0.64 7.16 4.41
C ASN A 73 0.11 8.51 4.32
N GLN A 74 0.33 9.04 3.11
CA GLN A 74 1.01 10.31 2.84
C GLN A 74 0.05 11.23 2.04
N PRO A 75 -0.78 12.04 2.71
CA PRO A 75 -1.76 12.91 2.04
C PRO A 75 -1.13 13.86 1.01
N ASP A 76 0.07 14.36 1.30
CA ASP A 76 0.82 15.28 0.43
C ASP A 76 1.52 14.56 -0.74
N ASN A 77 1.55 13.23 -0.75
CA ASN A 77 2.11 12.42 -1.83
C ASN A 77 1.28 11.14 -2.06
N PRO A 78 0.18 11.23 -2.83
CA PRO A 78 -0.78 10.13 -3.02
C PRO A 78 -0.23 8.95 -3.84
N LEU A 79 1.05 9.00 -4.26
CA LEU A 79 1.78 7.93 -4.93
C LEU A 79 2.81 7.26 -4.02
N GLN A 80 2.87 7.66 -2.74
CA GLN A 80 3.84 7.17 -1.78
C GLN A 80 3.21 6.58 -0.54
N GLY A 81 3.64 5.37 -0.20
CA GLY A 81 3.28 4.69 1.02
C GLY A 81 1.97 3.91 0.90
N CYS A 82 1.68 3.14 1.95
CA CYS A 82 0.54 2.25 2.03
C CYS A 82 -0.41 2.73 3.13
N ILE A 83 -1.70 2.86 2.84
CA ILE A 83 -2.72 3.27 3.83
C ILE A 83 -2.77 2.36 5.06
N PHE A 84 -2.37 1.10 4.92
CA PHE A 84 -2.33 0.14 6.02
C PHE A 84 -1.04 0.19 6.86
N CYS A 85 -0.10 1.07 6.53
CA CYS A 85 1.11 1.30 7.31
C CYS A 85 0.89 2.51 8.24
N GLN A 86 0.81 2.25 9.55
CA GLN A 86 0.67 3.27 10.58
C GLN A 86 1.83 3.15 11.55
N ASP A 87 2.55 4.26 11.81
CA ASP A 87 3.72 4.28 12.69
C ASP A 87 4.77 3.19 12.36
N ARG A 88 4.98 2.94 11.06
CA ARG A 88 5.85 1.88 10.50
C ARG A 88 5.39 0.45 10.76
N VAL A 89 4.20 0.26 11.31
CA VAL A 89 3.57 -1.03 11.55
C VAL A 89 2.45 -1.27 10.53
N CYS A 90 2.39 -2.48 9.99
CA CYS A 90 1.29 -2.89 9.13
C CYS A 90 0.09 -3.32 9.99
N VAL A 91 -1.00 -2.57 9.94
CA VAL A 91 -2.22 -2.83 10.73
C VAL A 91 -2.99 -4.06 10.25
N ILE A 92 -2.67 -4.53 9.04
CA ILE A 92 -3.24 -5.72 8.41
C ILE A 92 -2.23 -6.88 8.35
N TYR A 93 -1.16 -6.85 9.15
CA TYR A 93 -0.09 -7.84 9.01
C TYR A 93 -0.60 -9.29 9.18
N ASN A 94 -1.55 -9.50 10.09
CA ASN A 94 -2.18 -10.80 10.36
C ASN A 94 -3.50 -11.00 9.58
N SER A 95 -3.74 -10.23 8.51
CA SER A 95 -4.91 -10.35 7.64
C SER A 95 -4.55 -11.05 6.33
N PRO A 96 -5.53 -11.29 5.43
CA PRO A 96 -5.23 -11.38 3.99
C PRO A 96 -4.59 -10.06 3.55
N ARG A 97 -3.26 -10.02 3.51
CA ARG A 97 -2.47 -8.87 3.03
C ARG A 97 -2.71 -8.70 1.52
N THR A 98 -2.20 -7.61 0.94
CA THR A 98 -2.34 -7.41 -0.51
C THR A 98 -1.51 -8.41 -1.32
N ASP A 99 -1.87 -8.64 -2.57
CA ASP A 99 -1.14 -9.42 -3.56
C ASP A 99 0.31 -8.93 -3.65
N LEU A 100 0.53 -7.61 -3.57
CA LEU A 100 1.87 -7.01 -3.52
C LEU A 100 2.66 -7.48 -2.29
N CYS A 101 2.01 -7.56 -1.13
CA CYS A 101 2.64 -8.05 0.09
C CYS A 101 2.95 -9.56 0.04
N HIS A 102 2.24 -10.31 -0.79
CA HIS A 102 2.48 -11.74 -1.01
C HIS A 102 3.64 -11.96 -1.97
N VAL A 103 3.63 -11.28 -3.13
CA VAL A 103 4.67 -11.45 -4.16
C VAL A 103 6.00 -10.81 -3.77
N PHE A 104 6.00 -9.75 -2.96
CA PHE A 104 7.23 -9.07 -2.55
C PHE A 104 8.09 -9.96 -1.64
N PRO A 105 9.42 -10.02 -1.85
CA PRO A 105 10.22 -9.24 -2.80
C PRO A 105 10.39 -9.89 -4.19
N TRP A 106 9.85 -11.08 -4.40
CA TRP A 106 10.11 -11.93 -5.57
C TRP A 106 9.69 -11.37 -6.92
N ASN A 107 8.81 -10.37 -6.94
CA ASN A 107 8.51 -9.61 -8.15
C ASN A 107 9.74 -8.92 -8.76
N HIS A 108 10.85 -8.80 -8.02
CA HIS A 108 12.15 -8.26 -8.45
C HIS A 108 13.28 -9.30 -8.54
N PHE A 109 12.94 -10.59 -8.44
CA PHE A 109 13.89 -11.68 -8.61
C PHE A 109 13.73 -12.26 -10.02
N ASP A 110 14.80 -12.24 -10.82
CA ASP A 110 14.86 -12.86 -12.14
C ASP A 110 15.04 -14.37 -11.97
N LEU A 111 14.00 -15.13 -12.33
CA LEU A 111 14.00 -16.59 -12.17
C LEU A 111 14.87 -17.31 -13.20
N GLU A 112 15.08 -16.73 -14.38
CA GLU A 112 15.92 -17.35 -15.41
C GLU A 112 17.40 -17.22 -15.06
N LYS A 113 17.79 -16.07 -14.50
CA LYS A 113 19.17 -15.81 -14.06
C LYS A 113 19.43 -16.27 -12.63
N GLU A 114 18.36 -16.49 -11.85
CA GLU A 114 18.39 -16.67 -10.40
C GLU A 114 19.08 -15.51 -9.67
N GLU A 115 18.78 -14.29 -10.10
CA GLU A 115 19.45 -13.09 -9.62
C GLU A 115 18.48 -11.96 -9.28
N TRP A 116 18.82 -11.18 -8.25
CA TRP A 116 18.11 -9.93 -7.93
C TRP A 116 18.35 -8.85 -8.98
N GLU A 117 17.31 -8.06 -9.27
CA GLU A 117 17.47 -6.80 -9.99
C GLU A 117 18.50 -5.89 -9.30
N GLU A 118 19.35 -5.22 -10.08
CA GLU A 118 20.38 -4.31 -9.54
C GLU A 118 19.77 -3.20 -8.65
N SER A 119 18.54 -2.79 -8.93
CA SER A 119 17.82 -1.77 -8.15
C SER A 119 17.55 -2.17 -6.70
N PHE A 120 17.64 -3.47 -6.37
CA PHE A 120 17.48 -4.00 -5.01
C PHE A 120 18.77 -4.02 -4.20
N ILE A 121 19.90 -3.74 -4.86
CA ILE A 121 21.23 -3.75 -4.26
C ILE A 121 21.60 -2.31 -3.90
N SER A 122 21.92 -2.10 -2.64
CA SER A 122 22.42 -0.83 -2.13
C SER A 122 23.89 -0.63 -2.53
N GLU A 123 24.38 0.62 -2.48
CA GLU A 123 25.76 0.97 -2.87
C GLU A 123 26.84 0.20 -2.09
N ASP A 124 26.55 -0.18 -0.84
CA ASP A 124 27.41 -0.98 0.03
C ASP A 124 27.44 -2.48 -0.34
N GLY A 125 26.65 -2.90 -1.35
CA GLY A 125 26.53 -4.28 -1.80
C GLY A 125 25.55 -5.13 -0.98
N GLY A 126 24.78 -4.52 -0.06
CA GLY A 126 23.68 -5.16 0.64
C GLY A 126 22.34 -5.04 -0.08
N PHE A 127 21.28 -5.66 0.46
CA PHE A 127 19.92 -5.46 -0.04
C PHE A 127 19.26 -4.25 0.60
N TRP A 128 18.51 -3.49 -0.19
CA TRP A 128 17.69 -2.40 0.34
C TRP A 128 16.59 -2.92 1.29
N CYS A 129 16.04 -4.11 1.02
CA CYS A 129 15.12 -4.76 1.94
C CYS A 129 15.88 -5.55 3.02
N PRO A 130 15.74 -5.23 4.32
CA PRO A 130 16.46 -5.93 5.39
C PRO A 130 15.94 -7.36 5.65
N GLY A 131 14.84 -7.75 5.00
CA GLY A 131 14.28 -9.10 5.09
C GLY A 131 14.92 -10.11 4.14
N ILE A 132 15.64 -9.67 3.11
CA ILE A 132 16.36 -10.57 2.21
C ILE A 132 17.58 -11.13 2.95
N GLY A 133 17.81 -12.44 2.84
CA GLY A 133 18.79 -13.17 3.64
C GLY A 133 18.30 -13.59 5.03
N LYS A 134 17.02 -13.35 5.35
CA LYS A 134 16.40 -13.74 6.64
C LYS A 134 15.35 -14.81 6.45
N GLY A 135 15.07 -15.57 7.51
CA GLY A 135 14.00 -16.57 7.53
C GLY A 135 14.21 -17.76 6.58
N PRO A 136 13.11 -18.36 6.08
CA PRO A 136 13.15 -19.59 5.30
C PRO A 136 13.78 -19.36 3.93
N LEU A 137 14.43 -20.40 3.40
CA LEU A 137 14.85 -20.46 2.01
C LEU A 137 13.63 -20.79 1.15
N TRP A 138 13.38 -20.00 0.11
CA TRP A 138 12.28 -20.22 -0.82
C TRP A 138 12.73 -21.00 -2.04
N ASP A 139 11.93 -21.97 -2.46
CA ASP A 139 12.23 -22.77 -3.65
C ASP A 139 11.88 -22.01 -4.93
N LEU A 140 12.64 -22.24 -6.01
CA LEU A 140 12.41 -21.55 -7.28
C LEU A 140 11.00 -21.82 -7.83
N GLU A 141 10.48 -23.04 -7.63
CA GLU A 141 9.12 -23.40 -8.02
C GLU A 141 8.07 -22.66 -7.20
N GLU A 142 8.30 -22.44 -5.90
CA GLU A 142 7.41 -21.65 -5.05
C GLU A 142 7.37 -20.20 -5.50
N ILE A 143 8.55 -19.63 -5.79
CA ILE A 143 8.68 -18.28 -6.30
C ILE A 143 7.98 -18.14 -7.66
N GLN A 144 8.14 -19.11 -8.55
CA GLN A 144 7.47 -19.14 -9.85
C GLN A 144 5.94 -19.14 -9.68
N ARG A 145 5.40 -20.06 -8.87
CA ARG A 145 3.94 -20.13 -8.60
C ARG A 145 3.39 -18.80 -8.09
N LEU A 146 4.09 -18.18 -7.13
CA LEU A 146 3.68 -16.90 -6.55
C LEU A 146 3.66 -15.76 -7.60
N LYS A 147 4.63 -15.74 -8.52
CA LYS A 147 4.66 -14.77 -9.62
C LYS A 147 3.58 -15.05 -10.65
N GLU A 148 3.23 -16.31 -10.91
CA GLU A 148 2.14 -16.70 -11.81
C GLU A 148 0.75 -16.36 -11.23
N GLU A 149 0.57 -16.48 -9.92
CA GLU A 149 -0.64 -16.06 -9.21
C GLU A 149 -0.83 -14.53 -9.28
N HIS A 150 0.27 -13.77 -9.34
CA HIS A 150 0.28 -12.30 -9.32
C HIS A 150 1.13 -11.68 -10.45
N PRO A 151 0.81 -11.93 -11.73
CA PRO A 151 1.73 -11.75 -12.86
C PRO A 151 2.10 -10.31 -13.18
N ASN A 152 1.38 -9.31 -12.65
CA ASN A 152 1.60 -7.89 -12.94
C ASN A 152 1.80 -7.04 -11.69
N VAL A 153 1.90 -7.66 -10.52
CA VAL A 153 1.98 -6.93 -9.26
C VAL A 153 3.41 -6.46 -9.03
N GLY A 154 3.59 -5.14 -8.86
CA GLY A 154 4.88 -4.54 -8.52
C GLY A 154 5.89 -4.44 -9.68
N LYS A 155 5.57 -4.84 -10.91
CA LYS A 155 6.49 -4.76 -12.07
C LYS A 155 7.02 -3.35 -12.39
N ASN A 156 6.29 -2.29 -11.98
CA ASN A 156 6.68 -0.89 -12.18
C ASN A 156 7.05 -0.16 -10.88
N ALA A 157 7.17 -0.89 -9.77
CA ALA A 157 7.58 -0.33 -8.49
C ALA A 157 9.07 0.04 -8.54
N LYS A 158 9.41 1.30 -8.81
CA LYS A 158 10.80 1.76 -8.71
C LYS A 158 11.14 1.96 -7.24
N PRO A 159 12.16 1.26 -6.68
CA PRO A 159 12.65 1.58 -5.36
C PRO A 159 13.20 3.01 -5.41
N HIS A 160 12.62 3.89 -4.60
CA HIS A 160 13.21 5.20 -4.37
C HIS A 160 14.03 5.09 -3.10
N PHE A 161 15.36 5.17 -3.25
CA PHE A 161 16.31 5.29 -2.16
C PHE A 161 15.98 6.55 -1.36
N HIS A 162 15.09 6.42 -0.38
CA HIS A 162 15.07 7.36 0.71
C HIS A 162 16.30 7.02 1.54
N GLN A 163 17.32 7.90 1.47
CA GLN A 163 18.30 7.99 2.53
C GLN A 163 17.52 8.00 3.85
N ALA A 164 17.93 7.15 4.79
CA ALA A 164 17.42 7.22 6.15
C ALA A 164 17.42 8.69 6.57
N PRO A 165 16.32 9.23 7.16
CA PRO A 165 16.25 10.65 7.43
C PRO A 165 17.46 11.00 8.28
N SER A 166 18.38 11.78 7.69
CA SER A 166 19.46 12.39 8.42
C SER A 166 18.80 13.22 9.51
N SER A 167 19.30 13.07 10.72
CA SER A 167 18.87 13.79 11.92
C SER A 167 18.99 15.30 11.68
N LEU A 168 17.97 15.93 11.09
CA LEU A 168 17.89 17.38 10.83
C LEU A 168 16.47 17.78 10.41
N PHE A 169 15.51 17.70 11.33
CA PHE A 169 14.36 18.60 11.31
C PHE A 169 14.20 19.23 12.70
N LYS A 170 14.93 20.33 12.90
CA LYS A 170 14.59 21.35 13.89
C LYS A 170 13.52 22.24 13.27
N GLY A 171 12.35 22.29 13.91
CA GLY A 171 11.34 23.33 13.74
C GLY A 171 10.56 23.30 12.44
N ILE A 172 9.28 22.95 12.53
CA ILE A 172 8.15 23.87 12.36
C ILE A 172 6.96 23.15 12.98
N ASP A 173 6.71 23.44 14.26
CA ASP A 173 5.37 23.34 14.82
C ASP A 173 4.54 24.47 14.18
N ALA A 174 3.82 24.17 13.11
CA ALA A 174 2.73 25.00 12.64
C ALA A 174 1.41 24.31 12.99
N PRO A 175 0.45 25.00 13.63
CA PRO A 175 -0.86 24.44 13.88
C PRO A 175 -1.55 24.14 12.54
N ARG A 176 -2.16 22.95 12.45
CA ARG A 176 -3.04 22.55 11.33
C ARG A 176 -4.05 23.66 11.02
N PRO A 177 -4.05 24.25 9.81
CA PRO A 177 -5.22 24.95 9.32
C PRO A 177 -6.22 23.89 8.87
N SER A 178 -7.34 23.80 9.58
CA SER A 178 -8.49 22.95 9.27
C SER A 178 -9.28 23.45 8.05
N ASN A 179 -8.63 23.58 6.90
CA ASN A 179 -9.25 23.93 5.62
C ASN A 179 -8.86 22.89 4.57
N LEU A 180 -9.33 21.64 4.73
CA LEU A 180 -9.18 20.65 3.66
C LEU A 180 -10.04 21.08 2.47
N ILE A 181 -9.38 21.44 1.38
CA ILE A 181 -9.99 21.44 0.04
C ILE A 181 -10.23 19.97 -0.28
N LEU A 182 -11.50 19.62 -0.41
CA LEU A 182 -11.94 18.29 -0.78
C LEU A 182 -11.34 17.93 -2.14
N THR A 183 -10.91 16.68 -2.31
CA THR A 183 -10.57 16.15 -3.63
C THR A 183 -11.79 16.23 -4.55
N LEU A 184 -11.59 16.33 -5.87
CA LEU A 184 -12.71 16.35 -6.84
C LEU A 184 -13.68 15.16 -6.67
N SER A 185 -13.17 14.00 -6.22
CA SER A 185 -13.96 12.81 -5.91
C SER A 185 -14.81 13.02 -4.64
N GLU A 186 -14.26 13.62 -3.60
CA GLU A 186 -15.00 14.02 -2.39
C GLU A 186 -16.01 15.14 -2.67
N GLU A 187 -15.67 16.12 -3.51
CA GLU A 187 -16.61 17.14 -3.97
C GLU A 187 -17.75 16.54 -4.79
N ARG A 188 -17.48 15.56 -5.66
CA ARG A 188 -18.52 14.84 -6.42
C ARG A 188 -19.46 14.04 -5.52
N ILE A 189 -18.92 13.41 -4.47
CA ILE A 189 -19.72 12.68 -3.48
C ILE A 189 -20.56 13.68 -2.68
N LEU A 190 -19.98 14.77 -2.19
CA LEU A 190 -20.74 15.81 -1.48
C LEU A 190 -21.76 16.50 -2.39
N HIS A 191 -21.46 16.72 -3.67
CA HIS A 191 -22.40 17.29 -4.63
C HIS A 191 -23.58 16.36 -4.89
N LYS A 192 -23.33 15.04 -4.99
CA LYS A 192 -24.39 14.02 -5.03
C LYS A 192 -25.18 13.93 -3.73
N LEU A 193 -24.59 14.29 -2.59
CA LEU A 193 -25.27 14.37 -1.29
C LEU A 193 -26.04 15.69 -1.10
N ARG A 194 -25.63 16.79 -1.76
CA ARG A 194 -26.31 18.10 -1.71
C ARG A 194 -27.61 18.16 -2.52
N SER A 195 -27.74 17.34 -3.56
CA SER A 195 -28.97 17.20 -4.35
C SER A 195 -30.03 16.31 -3.69
N ILE A 196 -29.72 15.74 -2.52
CA ILE A 196 -30.63 14.94 -1.73
C ILE A 196 -31.52 15.88 -0.89
N PRO A 197 -32.86 15.74 -0.94
CA PRO A 197 -33.76 16.51 -0.09
C PRO A 197 -33.35 16.42 1.39
N ILE A 198 -33.54 17.49 2.16
CA ILE A 198 -33.15 17.55 3.60
C ILE A 198 -33.69 16.35 4.39
N SER A 199 -34.88 15.85 4.04
CA SER A 199 -35.49 14.65 4.62
C SER A 199 -34.73 13.34 4.36
N ARG A 200 -33.99 13.26 3.26
CA ARG A 200 -33.14 12.10 2.90
C ARG A 200 -31.69 12.28 3.37
N LYS A 201 -31.19 13.51 3.50
CA LYS A 201 -29.84 13.78 4.04
C LYS A 201 -29.70 13.29 5.47
N LYS A 202 -30.69 13.61 6.32
CA LYS A 202 -30.78 13.12 7.70
C LYS A 202 -30.80 11.58 7.78
N LYS A 203 -31.47 10.94 6.83
CA LYS A 203 -31.55 9.47 6.74
C LYS A 203 -30.24 8.81 6.30
N VAL A 204 -29.45 9.49 5.46
CA VAL A 204 -28.10 9.04 5.08
C VAL A 204 -27.14 9.21 6.25
N GLU A 205 -27.18 10.34 6.95
CA GLU A 205 -26.36 10.57 8.15
C GLU A 205 -26.72 9.57 9.27
N GLU A 206 -28.00 9.33 9.52
CA GLU A 206 -28.47 8.31 10.48
C GLU A 206 -28.08 6.87 10.08
N LEU A 207 -28.06 6.56 8.78
CA LEU A 207 -27.59 5.25 8.29
C LEU A 207 -26.07 5.11 8.49
N LEU A 208 -25.29 6.14 8.15
CA LEU A 208 -23.85 6.12 8.37
C LEU A 208 -23.55 5.98 9.87
N ASP A 209 -24.18 6.76 10.75
CA ASP A 209 -24.02 6.64 12.21
C ASP A 209 -24.47 5.26 12.73
N PHE A 210 -25.61 4.74 12.26
CA PHE A 210 -26.08 3.41 12.65
C PHE A 210 -25.10 2.30 12.23
N PHE A 211 -24.54 2.38 11.02
CA PHE A 211 -23.60 1.39 10.50
C PHE A 211 -22.18 1.52 11.06
N TYR A 212 -21.71 2.74 11.37
CA TYR A 212 -20.34 2.97 11.84
C TYR A 212 -20.19 3.05 13.36
N HIS A 213 -21.27 3.29 14.11
CA HIS A 213 -21.26 3.39 15.57
C HIS A 213 -22.16 2.35 16.26
N GLY A 214 -22.63 1.34 15.53
CA GLY A 214 -23.34 0.19 16.11
C GLY A 214 -24.62 0.55 16.87
N GLY A 215 -25.30 1.63 16.48
CA GLY A 215 -26.55 2.05 17.12
C GLY A 215 -26.42 2.53 18.58
N HIS A 216 -25.22 2.77 19.10
CA HIS A 216 -25.08 3.40 20.41
C HIS A 216 -25.37 4.90 20.32
N LYS A 217 -26.55 5.30 20.81
CA LYS A 217 -26.81 6.70 21.18
C LYS A 217 -25.80 7.11 22.26
N PRO A 218 -25.08 8.24 22.12
CA PRO A 218 -24.37 8.80 23.25
C PRO A 218 -25.39 9.25 24.30
N LEU A 219 -25.09 8.94 25.57
CA LEU A 219 -25.79 9.49 26.74
C LEU A 219 -25.65 11.00 26.79
#